data_AF-A0A8S3C0V4-F1
#
_entry.id   AF-A0A8S3C0V4-F1
#
_cell.length_a   1.000
_cell.length_b   1.000
_cell.length_c   1.000
_cell.angle_alpha   90.00
_cell.angle_beta   90.00
_cell.angle_gamma   90.00
#
_symmetry.space_group_name_H-M   'P 1'
#
loop_
_entity.id
_entity.type
_entity.pdbx_description
1 polymer ?
#
loop_
_entity_poly.entity_id
_entity_poly.type
_entity_poly.pdbx_seq_one_letter_code
_entity_poly.pdbx_strand_id
1 'polypeptide(L)' 'GLTDDDYDMYYEKWQYLDPAGSQFIRYEQLSDFVDELEPPLRIPKPNQLLLVAMDLPICED' A
#
# COMPACT_ATOMS: atom_id res chain seq x y z
N GLY A 1 0.05 18.12 -5.58
CA GLY A 1 -0.28 17.73 -4.19
C GLY A 1 -1.26 16.59 -4.26
N LEU A 2 -1.34 15.76 -3.21
CA LEU A 2 -2.36 14.73 -3.11
C LEU A 2 -3.72 15.36 -2.80
N THR A 3 -4.78 14.85 -3.40
CA THR A 3 -6.17 15.28 -3.18
C THR A 3 -6.91 14.32 -2.25
N ASP A 4 -8.10 14.73 -1.79
CA ASP A 4 -8.99 13.83 -1.03
C ASP A 4 -9.34 12.57 -1.85
N ASP A 5 -9.54 12.71 -3.16
CA ASP A 5 -9.78 11.57 -4.06
C ASP A 5 -8.63 10.54 -4.05
N ASP A 6 -7.37 10.99 -3.95
CA ASP A 6 -6.21 10.10 -3.85
C ASP A 6 -6.24 9.29 -2.54
N TYR A 7 -6.67 9.93 -1.44
CA TYR A 7 -6.79 9.28 -0.14
C TYR A 7 -7.99 8.32 -0.09
N ASP A 8 -9.13 8.70 -0.66
CA ASP A 8 -10.31 7.85 -0.73
C ASP A 8 -10.02 6.57 -1.54
N MET A 9 -9.35 6.70 -2.69
CA MET A 9 -8.90 5.56 -3.50
C MET A 9 -7.92 4.65 -2.74
N TYR A 10 -7.01 5.23 -1.96
CA TYR A 10 -6.11 4.45 -1.10
C TYR A 10 -6.89 3.64 -0.05
N TYR A 11 -7.82 4.27 0.66
CA TYR A 11 -8.60 3.59 1.70
C TYR A 11 -9.54 2.52 1.13
N GLU A 12 -10.14 2.76 -0.04
CA GLU A 12 -10.94 1.75 -0.74
C GLU A 12 -10.11 0.49 -1.01
N LYS A 13 -8.90 0.64 -1.57
CA LYS A 13 -8.01 -0.48 -1.84
C LYS A 13 -7.49 -1.14 -0.56
N TRP A 14 -7.17 -0.36 0.46
CA TRP A 14 -6.70 -0.86 1.76
C TRP A 14 -7.75 -1.75 2.44
N GLN A 15 -9.04 -1.35 2.41
CA GLN A 15 -10.13 -2.08 3.05
C GLN A 15 -10.30 -3.51 2.50
N TYR A 16 -9.92 -3.76 1.25
CA TYR A 16 -9.93 -5.12 0.70
C TYR A 16 -8.85 -6.02 1.32
N LEU A 17 -7.72 -5.46 1.74
CA LEU A 17 -6.62 -6.19 2.37
C LEU A 17 -6.79 -6.31 3.89
N ASP A 18 -7.40 -5.30 4.52
CA ASP A 18 -7.62 -5.23 5.97
C ASP A 18 -9.10 -4.99 6.31
N PRO A 19 -10.00 -5.97 6.05
CA PRO A 19 -11.43 -5.83 6.35
C PRO A 19 -11.73 -5.81 7.86
N ALA A 20 -10.77 -6.25 8.68
CA ALA A 20 -10.89 -6.25 10.14
C ALA A 20 -10.50 -4.89 10.77
N GLY A 21 -9.92 -3.97 9.99
CA GLY A 21 -9.43 -2.69 10.50
C GLY A 21 -8.27 -2.85 11.49
N SER A 22 -7.44 -3.88 11.31
CA SER A 22 -6.25 -4.13 12.13
C SER A 22 -5.18 -3.05 11.96
N GLN A 23 -5.24 -2.30 10.84
CA GLN A 23 -4.25 -1.34 10.39
C GLN A 23 -2.91 -1.98 9.99
N PHE A 24 -2.93 -3.29 9.70
CA PHE A 24 -1.80 -4.04 9.18
C PHE A 24 -2.20 -4.82 7.92
N ILE A 25 -1.23 -5.03 7.04
CA ILE A 25 -1.30 -5.99 5.94
C ILE A 25 -0.09 -6.91 6.03
N ARG A 26 -0.19 -8.11 5.45
CA ARG A 26 0.99 -8.99 5.38
C ARG A 26 2.01 -8.39 4.41
N TYR A 27 3.29 -8.50 4.77
CA TYR A 27 4.40 -8.02 3.93
C TYR A 27 4.32 -8.53 2.47
N GLU A 28 3.89 -9.77 2.28
CA GLU A 28 3.74 -10.39 0.96
C GLU A 28 2.71 -9.67 0.05
N GLN A 29 1.74 -8.97 0.64
CA GLN A 29 0.69 -8.24 -0.09
C GLN A 29 1.12 -6.83 -0.50
N LEU A 30 2.19 -6.29 0.10
CA LEU A 30 2.61 -4.90 -0.08
C LEU A 30 2.97 -4.57 -1.54
N SER A 31 3.69 -5.47 -2.21
CA SER A 31 4.11 -5.28 -3.62
C SER A 31 2.93 -5.20 -4.58
N ASP A 32 1.89 -5.99 -4.33
CA ASP A 32 0.66 -6.00 -5.12
C ASP A 32 -0.16 -4.75 -4.81
N PHE A 33 -0.32 -4.41 -3.53
CA PHE A 33 -1.07 -3.25 -3.07
C PHE A 33 -0.60 -1.95 -3.74
N VAL A 34 0.70 -1.64 -3.67
CA VAL A 34 1.22 -0.39 -4.23
C VAL A 34 1.19 -0.35 -5.76
N ASP A 35 1.16 -1.51 -6.43
CA ASP A 35 0.99 -1.60 -7.89
C ASP A 35 -0.46 -1.41 -8.33
N GLU A 36 -1.42 -1.74 -7.46
CA GLU A 36 -2.85 -1.58 -7.72
C GLU A 36 -3.37 -0.17 -7.48
N LEU A 37 -2.67 0.66 -6.69
CA LEU A 37 -3.02 2.07 -6.51
C LEU A 37 -3.04 2.83 -7.85
N GLU A 38 -3.65 4.00 -7.88
CA GLU A 38 -3.66 4.87 -9.06
C GLU A 38 -2.60 5.98 -8.94
N PRO A 39 -2.13 6.56 -10.07
CA PRO A 39 -1.27 7.73 -10.00
C PRO A 39 -1.94 8.86 -9.22
N PRO A 40 -1.22 9.56 -8.33
CA PRO A 40 0.24 9.53 -8.15
C PRO A 40 0.75 8.53 -7.11
N LEU A 41 -0.12 7.78 -6.42
CA LEU A 41 0.26 6.85 -5.35
C LEU A 41 0.79 5.50 -5.85
N ARG A 42 0.49 5.14 -7.11
CA ARG A 42 0.95 3.90 -7.73
C ARG A 42 2.47 3.78 -7.79
N ILE A 43 2.98 2.64 -7.30
CA ILE A 43 4.34 2.17 -7.53
C ILE A 43 4.27 0.91 -8.42
N PRO A 44 4.42 1.05 -9.75
CA PRO A 44 4.24 -0.06 -10.66
C PRO A 44 5.34 -1.12 -10.50
N LYS A 45 4.99 -2.39 -10.71
CA LYS A 45 5.99 -3.48 -10.72
C LYS A 45 6.97 -3.34 -11.90
N PRO A 46 8.24 -3.76 -11.76
CA PRO A 46 8.85 -4.35 -10.56
C PRO A 46 9.19 -3.27 -9.51
N ASN A 47 8.67 -3.43 -8.28
CA ASN A 47 8.73 -2.40 -7.23
C ASN A 47 9.49 -2.83 -5.97
N GLN A 48 9.96 -4.07 -5.89
CA GLN A 48 10.61 -4.63 -4.69
C GLN A 48 11.82 -3.82 -4.22
N LEU A 49 12.68 -3.39 -5.14
CA LEU A 49 13.88 -2.61 -4.79
C LEU A 49 13.51 -1.26 -4.16
N LEU A 50 12.45 -0.62 -4.67
CA LEU A 50 11.98 0.64 -4.12
C LEU A 50 11.37 0.42 -2.73
N LEU A 51 10.55 -0.61 -2.55
CA LEU A 51 9.94 -0.94 -1.26
C LEU A 51 10.99 -1.22 -0.17
N VAL A 52 12.07 -1.92 -0.50
CA VAL A 52 13.20 -2.14 0.41
C VAL A 52 13.88 -0.83 0.80
N ALA A 53 13.94 0.14 -0.12
CA ALA A 53 14.55 1.44 0.14
C ALA A 53 13.64 2.42 0.93
N MET A 54 12.36 2.08 1.14
CA MET A 54 11.38 2.95 1.81
C MET A 54 11.44 2.88 3.35
N ASP A 55 12.34 2.09 3.92
CA ASP A 55 12.55 1.96 5.38
C ASP A 55 11.24 1.69 6.15
N LEU A 56 10.41 0.80 5.59
CA LEU A 56 9.09 0.47 6.13
C LEU A 56 9.24 -0.41 7.39
N PRO A 57 8.70 0.00 8.55
CA PRO A 57 8.75 -0.81 9.75
C PRO A 57 7.85 -2.04 9.61
N ILE A 58 8.36 -3.20 10.04
CA ILE A 58 7.62 -4.46 10.08
C ILE A 58 7.31 -4.79 11.54
N CYS A 59 6.03 -5.05 11.85
CA CYS A 59 5.62 -5.53 13.17
C CYS A 59 5.81 -7.05 13.24
N GLU A 60 6.33 -7.53 14.35
CA GLU A 60 6.31 -8.96 14.70
C GLU A 60 4.94 -9.30 15.31
N ASP A 61 4.48 -10.54 15.11
CA ASP A 61 3.20 -11.04 15.65
C ASP A 61 3.20 -11.18 17.19
#